data_AF-A0A1J5ELR8-F1
#
_entry.id   AF-A0A1J5ELR8-F1
#
_cell.length_a   1.000
_cell.length_b   1.000
_cell.length_c   1.000
_cell.angle_alpha   90.00
_cell.angle_beta   90.00
_cell.angle_gamma   90.00
#
_symmetry.space_group_name_H-M   'P 1'
#
loop_
_entity.id
_entity.type
_entity.pdbx_description
1 polymer ?
#
loop_
_entity_poly.entity_id
_entity_poly.type
_entity_poly.pdbx_seq_one_letter_code
_entity_poly.pdbx_strand_id
1 'polypeptide(L)'
;MERPALERLLKAIEASVSRESVAHFGPGRLTVTARGQRDAGMAWRLAFAPQNMRDRIMVKVECERLQEGVVLATEPRVLGMQGAVAYLVTTGELRIPRPNSVLVVETPAELLSDKVRALLERPYLKGRDIYDVWHLREGLGVAVDRAVVERKLSCYAAPFTPQRRPAWFAKATSDLREAIENDLGRFLPPEVMAACRHDGYHPFLDALQGLFRELRESGVVIPS
;
A
#
# COMPACT_ATOMS: atom_id res chain seq x y z
N MET A 1 12.09 -0.04 18.59
CA MET A 1 10.83 -0.06 19.36
C MET A 1 10.73 -1.34 20.17
N GLU A 2 10.63 -1.20 21.49
CA GLU A 2 10.54 -2.33 22.42
C GLU A 2 9.15 -2.98 22.37
N ARG A 3 9.10 -4.29 22.60
CA ARG A 3 7.87 -5.10 22.59
C ARG A 3 6.71 -4.51 23.44
N PRO A 4 6.95 -3.95 24.64
CA PRO A 4 5.88 -3.34 25.44
C PRO A 4 5.22 -2.13 24.75
N ALA A 5 5.96 -1.36 23.94
CA ALA A 5 5.41 -0.21 23.23
C ALA A 5 4.45 -0.65 22.11
N LEU A 6 4.81 -1.70 21.37
CA LEU A 6 3.97 -2.29 20.34
C LEU A 6 2.68 -2.90 20.92
N GLU A 7 2.77 -3.57 22.07
CA GLU A 7 1.60 -4.13 22.76
C GLU A 7 0.67 -3.03 23.28
N ARG A 8 1.22 -1.91 23.79
CA ARG A 8 0.43 -0.73 24.17
C ARG A 8 -0.28 -0.11 22.95
N LEU A 9 0.44 0.04 21.84
CA LEU A 9 -0.13 0.54 20.59
C LEU A 9 -1.28 -0.37 20.11
N LEU A 10 -1.08 -1.69 20.12
CA LEU A 10 -2.11 -2.64 19.74
C LEU A 10 -3.36 -2.53 20.62
N LYS A 11 -3.20 -2.46 21.94
CA LYS A 11 -4.33 -2.31 22.87
C LYS A 11 -5.12 -1.03 22.59
N ALA A 12 -4.43 0.08 22.28
CA ALA A 12 -5.09 1.34 21.92
C ALA A 12 -5.86 1.21 20.59
N ILE A 13 -5.27 0.55 19.59
CA ILE A 13 -5.92 0.28 18.31
C ILE A 13 -7.14 -0.63 18.51
N GLU A 14 -7.01 -1.72 19.26
CA GLU A 14 -8.08 -2.70 19.50
C GLU A 14 -9.32 -2.04 20.13
N ALA A 15 -9.12 -1.23 21.18
CA ALA A 15 -10.21 -0.52 21.84
C ALA A 15 -10.93 0.44 20.88
N SER A 16 -10.17 1.18 20.07
CA SER A 16 -10.75 2.10 19.08
C SER A 16 -11.48 1.34 17.98
N VAL A 17 -10.85 0.34 17.36
CA VAL A 17 -11.45 -0.46 16.28
C VAL A 17 -12.73 -1.13 16.76
N SER A 18 -12.75 -1.69 17.97
CA SER A 18 -13.95 -2.30 18.55
C SER A 18 -15.10 -1.28 18.66
N ARG A 19 -14.85 -0.13 19.29
CA ARG A 19 -15.87 0.92 19.48
C ARG A 19 -16.40 1.45 18.16
N GLU A 20 -15.52 1.79 17.22
CA GLU A 20 -15.94 2.30 15.91
C GLU A 20 -16.69 1.21 15.11
N SER A 21 -16.23 -0.04 15.15
CA SER A 21 -16.92 -1.14 14.45
C SER A 21 -18.34 -1.36 14.99
N VAL A 22 -18.54 -1.26 16.30
CA VAL A 22 -19.89 -1.34 16.89
C VAL A 22 -20.78 -0.19 16.42
N ALA A 23 -20.23 1.03 16.34
CA ALA A 23 -20.98 2.19 15.85
C ALA A 23 -21.41 2.05 14.38
N HIS A 24 -20.58 1.40 13.55
CA HIS A 24 -20.84 1.24 12.11
C HIS A 24 -21.65 0.01 11.74
N PHE A 25 -21.39 -1.12 12.39
CA PHE A 25 -21.91 -2.43 11.99
C PHE A 25 -22.83 -3.05 13.05
N GLY A 26 -23.08 -2.35 14.15
CA GLY A 26 -23.86 -2.84 15.28
C GLY A 26 -23.06 -3.78 16.20
N PRO A 27 -23.72 -4.37 17.21
CA PRO A 27 -23.07 -5.26 18.17
C PRO A 27 -22.31 -6.40 17.48
N GLY A 28 -21.13 -6.72 17.98
CA GLY A 28 -20.27 -7.72 17.38
C GLY A 28 -19.09 -8.09 18.26
N ARG A 29 -18.26 -9.00 17.77
CA ARG A 29 -17.06 -9.47 18.47
C ARG A 29 -15.82 -9.15 17.65
N LEU A 30 -14.88 -8.44 18.28
CA LEU A 30 -13.54 -8.26 17.75
C LEU A 30 -12.66 -9.45 18.18
N THR A 31 -11.90 -9.99 17.24
CA THR A 31 -10.84 -10.98 17.50
C THR A 31 -9.53 -10.45 16.96
N VAL A 32 -8.50 -10.44 17.80
CA VAL A 32 -7.14 -10.06 17.40
C VAL A 32 -6.27 -11.30 17.30
N THR A 33 -5.58 -11.48 16.18
CA THR A 33 -4.68 -12.62 15.96
C THR A 33 -3.33 -12.11 15.48
N ALA A 34 -2.26 -12.48 16.18
CA ALA A 34 -0.91 -12.26 15.68
C ALA A 34 -0.69 -13.07 14.39
N ARG A 35 -0.20 -12.41 13.33
CA ARG A 35 -0.02 -13.02 11.99
C ARG A 35 1.43 -13.36 11.65
N GLY A 36 2.34 -13.13 12.58
CA GLY A 36 3.74 -13.46 12.47
C GLY A 36 4.60 -12.43 13.16
N GLN A 37 5.74 -12.88 13.69
CA GLN A 37 6.86 -12.04 14.07
C GLN A 37 7.90 -12.15 12.96
N ARG A 38 8.27 -11.01 12.38
CA ARG A 38 9.52 -10.89 11.63
C ARG A 38 10.53 -10.27 12.60
N ASP A 39 11.82 -10.57 12.50
CA ASP A 39 12.84 -10.06 13.44
C ASP A 39 12.78 -8.53 13.62
N ALA A 40 12.33 -7.81 12.59
CA ALA A 40 12.19 -6.36 12.56
C ALA A 40 10.74 -5.85 12.46
N GLY A 41 9.71 -6.69 12.66
CA GLY A 41 8.32 -6.25 12.49
C GLY A 41 7.27 -7.16 13.13
N MET A 42 6.08 -6.60 13.33
CA MET A 42 4.93 -7.32 13.90
C MET A 42 3.68 -7.04 13.09
N ALA A 43 2.89 -8.10 12.86
CA ALA A 43 1.63 -8.00 12.15
C ALA A 43 0.50 -8.59 12.97
N TRP A 44 -0.64 -7.90 12.99
CA TRP A 44 -1.88 -8.36 13.59
C TRP A 44 -3.01 -8.34 12.59
N ARG A 45 -3.96 -9.23 12.81
CA ARG A 45 -5.24 -9.23 12.14
C ARG A 45 -6.32 -8.98 13.17
N LEU A 46 -7.09 -7.94 12.94
CA LEU A 46 -8.27 -7.58 13.70
C LEU A 46 -9.48 -7.98 12.85
N ALA A 47 -10.31 -8.86 13.40
CA ALA A 47 -11.48 -9.43 12.75
C ALA A 47 -12.72 -9.06 13.56
N PHE A 48 -13.54 -8.14 13.05
CA PHE A 48 -14.82 -7.82 13.66
C PHE A 48 -15.93 -8.61 12.99
N ALA A 49 -16.66 -9.39 13.77
CA ALA A 49 -17.83 -10.15 13.34
C ALA A 49 -19.09 -9.52 13.95
N PRO A 50 -19.89 -8.76 13.18
CA PRO A 50 -21.19 -8.27 13.61
C PRO A 50 -22.15 -9.44 13.91
N GLN A 51 -23.07 -9.27 14.86
CA GLN A 51 -24.06 -10.31 15.20
C GLN A 51 -25.11 -10.50 14.11
N ASN A 52 -25.47 -9.42 13.41
CA ASN A 52 -26.58 -9.39 12.46
C ASN A 52 -26.15 -9.56 10.99
N MET A 53 -24.88 -9.87 10.74
CA MET A 53 -24.32 -10.05 9.40
C MET A 53 -23.41 -11.27 9.34
N ARG A 54 -23.38 -11.95 8.20
CA ARG A 54 -22.43 -13.04 7.97
C ARG A 54 -21.01 -12.53 7.68
N ASP A 55 -20.92 -11.35 7.09
CA ASP A 55 -19.64 -10.77 6.68
C ASP A 55 -18.81 -10.32 7.88
N ARG A 56 -17.49 -10.37 7.71
CA ARG A 56 -16.52 -9.95 8.73
C ARG A 56 -15.71 -8.78 8.20
N ILE A 57 -15.49 -7.80 9.06
CA ILE A 57 -14.61 -6.68 8.77
C ILE A 57 -13.21 -7.06 9.23
N MET A 58 -12.27 -7.05 8.28
CA MET A 58 -10.91 -7.52 8.49
C MET A 58 -9.92 -6.36 8.31
N VAL A 59 -9.21 -6.02 9.38
CA VAL A 59 -8.13 -5.03 9.35
C VAL A 59 -6.81 -5.73 9.62
N LYS A 60 -5.83 -5.50 8.75
CA LYS A 60 -4.46 -5.94 8.98
C LYS A 60 -3.64 -4.74 9.43
N VAL A 61 -2.98 -4.85 10.57
CA VAL A 61 -2.06 -3.83 11.07
C VAL A 61 -0.66 -4.41 10.99
N GLU A 62 0.24 -3.74 10.28
CA GLU A 62 1.64 -4.12 10.17
C GLU A 62 2.50 -2.98 10.67
N CYS A 63 3.47 -3.31 11.52
CA CYS A 63 4.48 -2.39 11.99
C CYS A 63 5.85 -2.92 11.60
N GLU A 64 6.60 -2.11 10.87
CA GLU A 64 8.00 -2.38 10.53
C GLU A 64 8.90 -1.38 11.24
N ARG A 65 10.03 -1.85 11.74
CA ARG A 65 11.02 -1.00 12.38
C ARG A 65 11.86 -0.30 11.31
N LEU A 66 12.06 1.00 11.45
CA LEU A 66 13.03 1.75 10.67
C LEU A 66 14.43 1.64 11.29
N GLN A 67 15.46 1.83 10.46
CA GLN A 67 16.83 2.05 10.92
C GLN A 67 16.90 3.29 11.82
N GLU A 68 17.89 3.31 12.71
CA GLU A 68 18.08 4.43 13.64
C GLU A 68 18.34 5.75 12.87
N GLY A 69 17.70 6.83 13.32
CA GLY A 69 17.81 8.14 12.69
C GLY A 69 17.04 8.32 11.38
N VAL A 70 16.44 7.26 10.82
CA VAL A 70 15.65 7.37 9.58
C VAL A 70 14.26 7.91 9.88
N VAL A 71 13.88 8.95 9.12
CA VAL A 71 12.55 9.54 9.13
C VAL A 71 12.01 9.53 7.70
N LEU A 72 10.79 9.01 7.53
CA LEU A 72 10.09 9.05 6.25
C LEU A 72 9.41 10.40 6.07
N ALA A 73 9.42 10.93 4.84
CA ALA A 73 8.72 12.17 4.56
C ALA A 73 7.21 11.95 4.65
N THR A 74 6.55 12.72 5.51
CA THR A 74 5.11 12.62 5.75
C THR A 74 4.44 13.97 5.58
N GLU A 75 3.14 13.93 5.29
CA GLU A 75 2.29 15.10 5.13
C GLU A 75 0.92 14.87 5.81
N PRO A 76 0.31 15.92 6.37
CA PRO A 76 -1.05 15.84 6.89
C PRO A 76 -2.07 15.84 5.74
N ARG A 77 -3.04 14.93 5.82
CA ARG A 77 -4.18 14.83 4.90
C ARG A 77 -5.48 14.77 5.69
N VAL A 78 -6.49 15.53 5.28
CA VAL A 78 -7.83 15.46 5.89
C VAL A 78 -8.60 14.32 5.23
N LEU A 79 -9.04 13.33 6.03
CA LEU A 79 -9.66 12.09 5.53
C LEU A 79 -10.89 12.35 4.64
N GLY A 80 -11.82 13.20 5.08
CA GLY A 80 -13.04 13.52 4.34
C GLY A 80 -12.82 14.36 3.08
N MET A 81 -11.63 14.93 2.90
CA MET A 81 -11.27 15.73 1.71
C MET A 81 -10.49 14.91 0.67
N GLN A 82 -10.23 13.62 0.90
CA GLN A 82 -9.55 12.78 -0.07
C GLN A 82 -10.50 12.43 -1.21
N GLY A 83 -10.14 12.80 -2.45
CA GLY A 83 -11.02 12.66 -3.62
C GLY A 83 -11.56 11.24 -3.84
N ALA A 84 -10.75 10.21 -3.54
CA ALA A 84 -11.14 8.81 -3.64
C ALA A 84 -12.29 8.40 -2.70
N VAL A 85 -12.52 9.17 -1.63
CA VAL A 85 -13.50 8.85 -0.59
C VAL A 85 -14.58 9.94 -0.50
N ALA A 86 -14.28 11.16 -0.91
CA ALA A 86 -15.20 12.29 -0.87
C ALA A 86 -16.52 11.97 -1.59
N TYR A 87 -16.46 11.35 -2.78
CA TYR A 87 -17.67 10.93 -3.50
C TYR A 87 -18.51 9.93 -2.67
N LEU A 88 -17.89 8.86 -2.14
CA LEU A 88 -18.57 7.86 -1.32
C LEU A 88 -19.18 8.45 -0.04
N VAL A 89 -18.53 9.46 0.54
CA VAL A 89 -19.06 10.21 1.69
C VAL A 89 -20.27 11.05 1.26
N THR A 90 -20.18 11.75 0.13
CA THR A 90 -21.27 12.59 -0.37
C THR A 90 -22.50 11.79 -0.81
N THR A 91 -22.32 10.59 -1.39
CA THR A 91 -23.43 9.70 -1.78
C THR A 91 -23.99 8.91 -0.60
N GLY A 92 -23.36 8.99 0.57
CA GLY A 92 -23.75 8.23 1.77
C GLY A 92 -23.40 6.74 1.71
N GLU A 93 -22.70 6.30 0.67
CA GLU A 93 -22.19 4.92 0.51
C GLU A 93 -21.11 4.58 1.55
N LEU A 94 -20.36 5.59 2.02
CA LEU A 94 -19.40 5.43 3.10
C LEU A 94 -19.61 6.45 4.21
N ARG A 95 -19.95 5.96 5.40
CA ARG A 95 -19.95 6.77 6.61
C ARG A 95 -18.54 6.82 7.19
N ILE A 96 -17.95 8.00 7.25
CA ILE A 96 -16.71 8.24 7.99
C ILE A 96 -17.10 8.88 9.33
N PRO A 97 -16.83 8.24 10.49
CA PRO A 97 -17.27 8.74 11.79
C PRO A 97 -16.54 10.03 12.19
N ARG A 98 -15.36 10.28 11.62
CA ARG A 98 -14.55 11.48 11.84
C ARG A 98 -13.98 12.01 10.51
N PRO A 99 -14.80 12.64 9.65
CA PRO A 99 -14.35 13.09 8.34
C PRO A 99 -13.27 14.17 8.44
N ASN A 100 -13.27 14.95 9.52
CA ASN A 100 -12.28 15.99 9.78
C ASN A 100 -10.99 15.46 10.44
N SER A 101 -10.83 14.14 10.56
CA SER A 101 -9.58 13.57 11.07
C SER A 101 -8.42 13.90 10.14
N VAL A 102 -7.35 14.42 10.73
CA VAL A 102 -6.06 14.61 10.05
C VAL A 102 -5.28 13.30 10.17
N LEU A 103 -4.97 12.72 9.03
CA LEU A 103 -4.10 11.55 8.89
C LEU A 103 -2.71 12.04 8.50
N VAL A 104 -1.69 11.57 9.22
CA VAL A 104 -0.30 11.75 8.79
C VAL A 104 0.04 10.57 7.90
N VAL A 105 0.30 10.84 6.63
CA VAL A 105 0.59 9.82 5.61
C VAL A 105 1.94 10.09 4.96
N GLU A 106 2.52 9.08 4.33
CA GLU A 106 3.73 9.26 3.52
C GLU A 106 3.44 10.17 2.32
N THR A 107 4.42 11.00 1.95
CA THR A 107 4.32 11.85 0.74
C THR A 107 4.19 10.99 -0.53
N PRO A 108 3.66 11.53 -1.65
CA PRO A 108 3.54 10.76 -2.89
C PRO A 108 4.87 10.19 -3.41
N ALA A 109 5.99 10.90 -3.20
CA ALA A 109 7.32 10.42 -3.55
C ALA A 109 7.74 9.21 -2.70
N GLU A 110 7.46 9.23 -1.39
CA GLU A 110 7.70 8.08 -0.50
C GLU A 110 6.81 6.89 -0.90
N LEU A 111 5.54 7.12 -1.21
CA LEU A 111 4.63 6.08 -1.70
C LEU A 111 5.12 5.46 -3.02
N LEU A 112 5.62 6.26 -3.96
CA LEU A 112 6.21 5.75 -5.20
C LEU A 112 7.46 4.90 -4.91
N SER A 113 8.32 5.35 -3.98
CA SER A 113 9.51 4.60 -3.60
C SER A 113 9.19 3.27 -2.90
N ASP A 114 8.10 3.20 -2.13
CA ASP A 114 7.58 1.93 -1.58
C ASP A 114 7.19 0.95 -2.69
N LYS A 115 6.58 1.45 -3.78
CA LYS A 115 6.25 0.62 -4.94
C LYS A 115 7.50 0.11 -5.64
N VAL A 116 8.50 0.97 -5.84
CA VAL A 116 9.80 0.56 -6.39
C VAL A 116 10.41 -0.56 -5.55
N ARG A 117 10.49 -0.37 -4.23
CA ARG A 117 11.02 -1.39 -3.30
C ARG A 117 10.21 -2.69 -3.40
N ALA A 118 8.89 -2.62 -3.32
CA ALA A 118 8.02 -3.79 -3.37
C ALA A 118 8.17 -4.59 -4.67
N LEU A 119 8.27 -3.92 -5.81
CA LEU A 119 8.43 -4.54 -7.12
C LEU A 119 9.80 -5.23 -7.28
N LEU A 120 10.83 -4.69 -6.65
CA LEU A 120 12.18 -5.26 -6.65
C LEU A 120 12.36 -6.39 -5.64
N GLU A 121 11.77 -6.29 -4.45
CA GLU A 121 12.02 -7.18 -3.30
C GLU A 121 11.07 -8.38 -3.21
N ARG A 122 9.84 -8.28 -3.74
CA ARG A 122 8.86 -9.37 -3.60
C ARG A 122 9.20 -10.54 -4.52
N PRO A 123 9.02 -11.80 -4.09
CA PRO A 123 9.25 -12.94 -4.96
C PRO A 123 8.19 -13.08 -6.07
N TYR A 124 7.07 -12.36 -5.97
CA TYR A 124 5.97 -12.35 -6.95
C TYR A 124 5.58 -10.92 -7.31
N LEU A 125 4.90 -10.76 -8.46
CA LEU A 125 4.31 -9.50 -8.88
C LEU A 125 2.89 -9.37 -8.34
N LYS A 126 2.51 -8.15 -7.91
CA LYS A 126 1.12 -7.80 -7.62
C LYS A 126 0.66 -6.79 -8.66
N GLY A 127 -0.38 -7.11 -9.42
CA GLY A 127 -0.96 -6.20 -10.41
C GLY A 127 -1.32 -4.83 -9.83
N ARG A 128 -1.77 -4.78 -8.56
CA ARG A 128 -2.04 -3.51 -7.87
C ARG A 128 -0.83 -2.61 -7.69
N ASP A 129 0.36 -3.17 -7.45
CA ASP A 129 1.56 -2.31 -7.34
C ASP A 129 1.88 -1.67 -8.70
N ILE A 130 1.55 -2.33 -9.82
CA ILE A 130 1.71 -1.80 -11.18
C ILE A 130 0.68 -0.68 -11.45
N TYR A 131 -0.58 -0.91 -11.06
CA TYR A 131 -1.62 0.11 -11.13
C TYR A 131 -1.26 1.36 -10.31
N ASP A 132 -0.77 1.16 -9.08
CA ASP A 132 -0.40 2.27 -8.19
C ASP A 132 0.75 3.09 -8.77
N VAL A 133 1.73 2.44 -9.42
CA VAL A 133 2.80 3.14 -10.15
C VAL A 133 2.21 4.02 -11.26
N TRP A 134 1.33 3.48 -12.10
CA TRP A 134 0.66 4.26 -13.13
C TRP A 134 -0.13 5.43 -12.54
N HIS A 135 -0.89 5.21 -11.47
CA HIS A 135 -1.68 6.26 -10.85
C HIS A 135 -0.80 7.37 -10.25
N LEU A 136 0.27 7.02 -9.54
CA LEU A 136 1.22 7.99 -8.97
C LEU A 136 1.93 8.79 -10.06
N ARG A 137 2.36 8.12 -11.14
CA ARG A 137 3.14 8.74 -12.23
C ARG A 137 2.26 9.58 -13.14
N GLU A 138 1.26 8.95 -13.75
CA GLU A 138 0.45 9.56 -14.81
C GLU A 138 -0.76 10.31 -14.24
N GLY A 139 -1.35 9.80 -13.15
CA GLY A 139 -2.52 10.44 -12.52
C GLY A 139 -2.14 11.62 -11.63
N LEU A 140 -1.04 11.51 -10.87
CA LEU A 140 -0.61 12.51 -9.88
C LEU A 140 0.67 13.26 -10.29
N GLY A 141 1.31 12.91 -11.39
CA GLY A 141 2.51 13.59 -11.88
C GLY A 141 3.74 13.44 -10.98
N VAL A 142 3.80 12.36 -10.18
CA VAL A 142 4.89 12.15 -9.22
C VAL A 142 6.18 11.76 -9.96
N ALA A 143 7.18 12.64 -9.88
CA ALA A 143 8.51 12.40 -10.42
C ALA A 143 9.31 11.40 -9.57
N VAL A 144 10.28 10.75 -10.19
CA VAL A 144 11.19 9.85 -9.48
C VAL A 144 12.25 10.68 -8.77
N ASP A 145 12.31 10.55 -7.46
CA ASP A 145 13.41 11.10 -6.67
C ASP A 145 14.38 9.99 -6.29
N ARG A 146 15.57 10.05 -6.89
CA ARG A 146 16.66 9.09 -6.64
C ARG A 146 17.00 8.99 -5.15
N ALA A 147 17.12 10.10 -4.45
CA ALA A 147 17.54 10.11 -3.05
C ALA A 147 16.47 9.49 -2.15
N VAL A 148 15.19 9.71 -2.48
CA VAL A 148 14.06 9.07 -1.78
C VAL A 148 14.07 7.55 -2.03
N VAL A 149 14.26 7.12 -3.28
CA VAL A 149 14.31 5.70 -3.62
C VAL A 149 15.48 5.00 -2.92
N GLU A 150 16.70 5.52 -3.03
CA GLU A 150 17.87 4.94 -2.38
C GLU A 150 17.69 4.84 -0.86
N ARG A 151 17.16 5.91 -0.22
CA ARG A 151 16.82 5.89 1.21
C ARG A 151 15.79 4.82 1.52
N LYS A 152 14.75 4.66 0.70
CA LYS A 152 13.68 3.67 0.93
C LYS A 152 14.19 2.23 0.85
N LEU A 153 15.17 1.95 -0.02
CA LEU A 153 15.80 0.63 -0.10
C LEU A 153 16.53 0.27 1.20
N SER A 154 17.04 1.25 1.96
CA SER A 154 17.76 0.99 3.22
C SER A 154 17.00 1.38 4.50
N CYS A 155 15.77 1.90 4.42
CA CYS A 155 15.11 2.55 5.55
C CYS A 155 14.63 1.58 6.64
N TYR A 156 14.24 0.36 6.27
CA TYR A 156 13.75 -0.63 7.23
C TYR A 156 14.91 -1.38 7.89
N ALA A 157 14.70 -1.79 9.14
CA ALA A 157 15.62 -2.64 9.89
C ALA A 157 15.71 -4.05 9.27
N ALA A 158 14.65 -4.50 8.58
CA ALA A 158 14.73 -5.67 7.72
C ALA A 158 15.57 -5.35 6.48
N PRO A 159 16.62 -6.14 6.18
CA PRO A 159 17.47 -5.90 5.02
C PRO A 159 16.68 -6.00 3.73
N PHE A 160 17.00 -5.12 2.78
CA PHE A 160 16.45 -5.20 1.44
C PHE A 160 17.14 -6.29 0.64
N THR A 161 16.35 -7.23 0.09
CA THR A 161 16.86 -8.36 -0.69
C THR A 161 16.22 -8.34 -2.09
N PRO A 162 16.90 -7.80 -3.11
CA PRO A 162 16.31 -7.70 -4.45
C PRO A 162 16.10 -9.09 -5.07
N GLN A 163 14.89 -9.35 -5.54
CA GLN A 163 14.50 -10.54 -6.32
C GLN A 163 14.58 -10.27 -7.82
N ARG A 164 14.61 -9.00 -8.22
CA ARG A 164 14.67 -8.57 -9.63
C ARG A 164 15.60 -7.37 -9.79
N ARG A 165 16.20 -7.25 -10.97
CA ARG A 165 16.99 -6.08 -11.37
C ARG A 165 16.09 -5.08 -12.12
N PRO A 166 16.35 -3.76 -12.04
CA PRO A 166 15.61 -2.76 -12.82
C PRO A 166 15.55 -3.04 -14.34
N ALA A 167 16.59 -3.64 -14.92
CA ALA A 167 16.63 -3.99 -16.35
C ALA A 167 15.63 -5.11 -16.73
N TRP A 168 15.18 -5.92 -15.77
CA TRP A 168 14.23 -7.00 -16.03
C TRP A 168 12.87 -6.47 -16.53
N PHE A 169 12.40 -5.35 -15.95
CA PHE A 169 11.11 -4.75 -16.30
C PHE A 169 10.99 -4.33 -17.76
N ALA A 170 12.11 -4.01 -18.42
CA ALA A 170 12.13 -3.65 -19.84
C ALA A 170 11.76 -4.82 -20.77
N LYS A 171 11.87 -6.07 -20.30
CA LYS A 171 11.63 -7.28 -21.10
C LYS A 171 10.48 -8.14 -20.57
N ALA A 172 9.91 -7.81 -19.42
CA ALA A 172 8.95 -8.65 -18.70
C ALA A 172 7.48 -8.40 -19.07
N THR A 173 7.19 -7.96 -20.29
CA THR A 173 5.84 -7.54 -20.69
C THR A 173 4.79 -8.64 -20.47
N SER A 174 5.10 -9.90 -20.78
CA SER A 174 4.20 -11.04 -20.54
C SER A 174 3.85 -11.19 -19.06
N ASP A 175 4.88 -11.22 -18.21
CA ASP A 175 4.75 -11.50 -16.78
C ASP A 175 4.00 -10.36 -16.08
N LEU A 176 4.23 -9.11 -16.52
CA LEU A 176 3.53 -7.94 -16.03
C LEU A 176 2.04 -7.97 -16.42
N ARG A 177 1.72 -8.34 -17.67
CA ARG A 177 0.32 -8.48 -18.12
C ARG A 177 -0.41 -9.56 -17.33
N GLU A 178 0.23 -10.71 -17.12
CA GLU A 178 -0.34 -11.79 -16.33
C GLU A 178 -0.57 -11.34 -14.87
N ALA A 179 0.39 -10.64 -14.27
CA ALA A 179 0.24 -10.11 -12.91
C ALA A 179 -0.91 -9.09 -12.80
N ILE A 180 -1.09 -8.23 -13.80
CA ILE A 180 -2.20 -7.30 -13.89
C ILE A 180 -3.53 -8.07 -13.96
N GLU A 181 -3.65 -9.00 -14.90
CA GLU A 181 -4.90 -9.74 -15.14
C GLU A 181 -5.32 -10.57 -13.92
N ASN A 182 -4.38 -11.27 -13.30
CA ASN A 182 -4.67 -12.18 -12.18
C ASN A 182 -5.00 -11.46 -10.85
N ASP A 183 -4.51 -10.23 -10.67
CA ASP A 183 -4.69 -9.45 -9.43
C ASP A 183 -5.78 -8.37 -9.59
N LEU A 184 -5.70 -7.49 -10.62
CA LEU A 184 -6.58 -6.32 -10.73
C LEU A 184 -8.04 -6.65 -10.98
N GLY A 185 -8.34 -7.78 -11.65
CA GLY A 185 -9.73 -8.18 -11.93
C GLY A 185 -10.58 -8.43 -10.67
N ARG A 186 -9.94 -8.54 -9.49
CA ARG A 186 -10.63 -8.66 -8.20
C ARG A 186 -11.00 -7.32 -7.57
N PHE A 187 -10.48 -6.21 -8.12
CA PHE A 187 -10.59 -4.87 -7.56
C PHE A 187 -11.23 -3.87 -8.52
N LEU A 188 -11.12 -4.11 -9.83
CA LEU A 188 -11.69 -3.25 -10.86
C LEU A 188 -12.99 -3.86 -11.41
N PRO A 189 -13.99 -3.02 -11.76
CA PRO A 189 -15.18 -3.49 -12.45
C PRO A 189 -14.86 -4.21 -13.77
N PRO A 190 -15.66 -5.21 -14.19
CA PRO A 190 -15.41 -5.96 -15.42
C PRO A 190 -15.27 -5.10 -16.68
N GLU A 191 -16.03 -4.02 -16.78
CA GLU A 191 -15.99 -3.05 -17.88
C GLU A 191 -14.68 -2.26 -17.91
N VAL A 192 -14.14 -1.89 -16.75
CA VAL A 192 -12.83 -1.23 -16.64
C VAL A 192 -11.73 -2.21 -17.04
N MET A 193 -11.81 -3.46 -16.58
CA MET A 193 -10.87 -4.52 -16.99
C MET A 193 -10.94 -4.80 -18.49
N ALA A 194 -12.12 -4.75 -19.10
CA ALA A 194 -12.28 -4.92 -20.54
C ALA A 194 -11.61 -3.78 -21.33
N ALA A 195 -11.74 -2.53 -20.87
CA ALA A 195 -11.02 -1.41 -21.45
C ALA A 195 -9.50 -1.58 -21.33
N CYS A 196 -8.99 -1.98 -20.16
CA CYS A 196 -7.56 -2.25 -19.98
C CYS A 196 -7.05 -3.37 -20.91
N ARG A 197 -7.85 -4.43 -21.13
CA ARG A 197 -7.53 -5.51 -22.09
C ARG A 197 -7.50 -5.00 -23.53
N HIS A 198 -8.45 -4.15 -23.91
CA HIS A 198 -8.51 -3.55 -25.24
C HIS A 198 -7.23 -2.80 -25.57
N ASP A 199 -6.75 -2.00 -24.62
CA ASP A 199 -5.50 -1.24 -24.74
C ASP A 199 -4.26 -2.08 -24.43
N GLY A 200 -4.37 -3.42 -24.37
CA GLY A 200 -3.25 -4.33 -24.11
C GLY A 200 -2.46 -4.01 -22.83
N TYR A 201 -3.10 -3.34 -21.86
CA TYR A 201 -2.50 -2.78 -20.64
C TYR A 201 -1.36 -1.79 -20.86
N HIS A 202 -1.23 -1.22 -22.06
CA HIS A 202 -0.15 -0.32 -22.44
C HIS A 202 0.08 0.83 -21.45
N PRO A 203 -0.96 1.55 -20.96
CA PRO A 203 -0.75 2.64 -19.98
C PRO A 203 -0.02 2.20 -18.71
N PHE A 204 -0.34 1.01 -18.19
CA PHE A 204 0.29 0.47 -16.98
C PHE A 204 1.73 0.02 -17.25
N LEU A 205 1.95 -0.63 -18.38
CA LEU A 205 3.25 -1.15 -18.79
C LEU A 205 4.23 -0.02 -19.09
N ASP A 206 3.79 1.00 -19.83
CA ASP A 206 4.62 2.13 -20.23
C ASP A 206 5.02 2.98 -19.01
N ALA A 207 4.10 3.20 -18.07
CA ALA A 207 4.40 3.90 -16.82
C ALA A 207 5.46 3.15 -15.99
N LEU A 208 5.31 1.82 -15.85
CA LEU A 208 6.24 0.98 -15.09
C LEU A 208 7.61 0.87 -15.77
N GLN A 209 7.63 0.63 -17.09
CA GLN A 209 8.86 0.54 -17.86
C GLN A 209 9.59 1.89 -17.92
N GLY A 210 8.84 2.98 -18.03
CA GLY A 210 9.33 4.34 -17.93
C GLY A 210 9.98 4.61 -16.58
N LEU A 211 9.32 4.24 -15.48
CA LEU A 211 9.86 4.35 -14.12
C LEU A 211 11.21 3.63 -13.99
N PHE A 212 11.29 2.35 -14.38
CA PHE A 212 12.54 1.60 -14.25
C PHE A 212 13.60 1.99 -15.28
N ARG A 213 13.23 2.64 -16.39
CA ARG A 213 14.20 3.29 -17.29
C ARG A 213 14.81 4.52 -16.63
N GLU A 214 13.99 5.40 -16.07
CA GLU A 214 14.43 6.60 -15.37
C GLU A 214 15.29 6.30 -14.14
N LEU A 215 14.96 5.24 -13.38
CA LEU A 215 15.79 4.78 -12.26
C LEU A 215 17.19 4.34 -12.71
N ARG A 216 17.31 3.70 -13.89
CA ARG A 216 18.62 3.32 -14.44
C ARG A 216 19.39 4.54 -14.92
N GLU A 217 18.71 5.48 -15.59
CA GLU A 217 19.32 6.69 -16.15
C GLU A 217 19.78 7.67 -15.06
N SER A 218 19.04 7.76 -13.95
CA SER A 218 19.43 8.55 -12.78
C SER A 218 20.57 7.94 -11.95
N GLY A 219 20.96 6.70 -12.24
CA GLY A 219 22.05 6.01 -11.57
C GLY A 219 21.72 5.55 -10.14
N VAL A 220 20.45 5.24 -9.85
CA VAL A 220 20.04 4.69 -8.56
C VAL A 220 20.82 3.43 -8.25
N VAL A 221 21.43 3.40 -7.07
CA VAL A 221 22.18 2.23 -6.59
C VAL A 221 21.20 1.26 -5.90
N ILE A 222 21.04 0.07 -6.48
CA ILE A 222 20.31 -1.03 -5.85
C ILE A 222 21.29 -1.84 -4.99
N PRO A 223 21.10 -1.91 -3.67
CA PRO A 223 21.94 -2.74 -2.81
C PRO A 223 21.90 -4.20 -3.29
N SER A 224 23.06 -4.82 -3.40
CA SER A 224 23.24 -6.22 -3.80
C SER A 224 23.22 -7.17 -2.62
#